data_AF-A0A1E1V3M4-F1
#
_entry.id   AF-A0A1E1V3M4-F1
#
_cell.length_a   1.000
_cell.length_b   1.000
_cell.length_c   1.000
_cell.angle_alpha   90.00
_cell.angle_beta   90.00
_cell.angle_gamma   90.00
#
_symmetry.space_group_name_H-M   'P 1'
#
loop_
_entity.id
_entity.type
_entity.pdbx_description
1 polymer ?
#
loop_
_entity_poly.entity_id
_entity_poly.type
_entity_poly.pdbx_seq_one_letter_code
_entity_poly.pdbx_strand_id
1 'polypeptide(L)'
;MSLMRPVLDRQPPERVDGAREAASQDAERLVAALIGLSPYRAVLLPLLTDITRIARANRQIGAALAAVEQRADFAHTGRVRRSDLGPDRTALLGFLEYIRFASPDFLRSVGEWPVGGLRDRG
;
A
#
# COMPACT_ATOMS: atom_id res chain seq x y z
N MET A 1 -10.44 -47.63 37.88
CA MET A 1 -10.97 -47.77 36.50
C MET A 1 -11.45 -46.40 36.04
N SER A 2 -10.99 -45.98 34.86
CA SER A 2 -11.47 -44.93 33.92
C SER A 2 -12.58 -43.96 34.34
N LEU A 3 -12.64 -42.69 33.90
CA LEU A 3 -11.90 -41.84 32.96
C LEU A 3 -12.64 -40.49 33.05
N MET A 4 -11.94 -39.35 33.11
CA MET A 4 -12.42 -38.17 32.39
C MET A 4 -11.30 -37.15 32.18
N ARG A 5 -10.81 -37.11 30.94
CA ARG A 5 -9.97 -36.03 30.41
C ARG A 5 -10.92 -34.90 30.03
N PRO A 6 -10.71 -33.64 30.44
CA PRO A 6 -11.16 -32.54 29.62
C PRO A 6 -10.20 -32.49 28.42
N VAL A 7 -10.71 -32.89 27.26
CA VAL A 7 -10.14 -32.51 25.97
C VAL A 7 -10.11 -30.99 25.98
N LEU A 8 -8.91 -30.43 26.15
CA LEU A 8 -8.65 -29.05 25.76
C LEU A 8 -8.84 -29.04 24.24
N ASP A 9 -9.92 -28.38 23.79
CA ASP A 9 -10.14 -28.06 22.40
C ASP A 9 -8.85 -27.43 21.84
N ARG A 10 -8.12 -28.21 21.03
CA ARG A 10 -7.11 -27.67 20.13
C ARG A 10 -7.85 -26.86 19.09
N GLN A 11 -7.99 -25.56 19.36
CA GLN A 11 -8.31 -24.58 18.33
C GLN A 11 -7.12 -24.57 17.34
N PRO A 12 -7.28 -24.92 16.05
CA PRO A 12 -6.17 -24.88 15.10
C PRO A 12 -5.84 -23.42 14.74
N PRO A 13 -4.60 -22.94 14.91
CA PRO A 13 -4.21 -21.56 14.65
C PRO A 13 -3.63 -21.36 13.22
N GLU A 14 -4.28 -21.84 12.16
CA GLU A 14 -3.65 -21.80 10.81
C GLU A 14 -4.45 -21.08 9.72
N ARG A 15 -5.76 -20.82 9.88
CA ARG A 15 -6.56 -20.21 8.80
C ARG A 15 -6.57 -18.68 8.77
N VAL A 16 -6.22 -18.02 9.88
CA VAL A 16 -6.31 -16.55 9.99
C VAL A 16 -5.13 -15.87 9.27
N ASP A 17 -3.97 -16.49 9.26
CA ASP A 17 -2.76 -15.92 8.68
C ASP A 17 -2.80 -15.93 7.15
N GLY A 18 -3.25 -17.02 6.53
CA GLY A 18 -3.39 -17.11 5.07
C GLY A 18 -4.38 -16.09 4.48
N ALA A 19 -5.48 -15.80 5.16
CA ALA A 19 -6.46 -14.80 4.69
C ALA A 19 -5.92 -13.36 4.80
N ARG A 20 -5.12 -13.06 5.84
CA ARG A 20 -4.48 -11.75 6.02
C ARG A 20 -3.36 -11.54 5.01
N GLU A 21 -2.58 -12.58 4.74
CA GLU A 21 -1.54 -12.56 3.71
C GLU A 21 -2.14 -12.38 2.32
N ALA A 22 -3.22 -13.11 1.98
CA ALA A 22 -3.92 -12.93 0.71
C ALA A 22 -4.45 -11.50 0.55
N ALA A 23 -5.14 -10.96 1.56
CA ALA A 23 -5.62 -9.58 1.54
C ALA A 23 -4.46 -8.54 1.45
N SER A 24 -3.30 -8.86 2.01
CA SER A 24 -2.10 -8.03 1.88
C SER A 24 -1.54 -8.07 0.46
N GLN A 25 -1.48 -9.25 -0.15
CA GLN A 25 -1.01 -9.43 -1.52
C GLN A 25 -1.95 -8.75 -2.53
N ASP A 26 -3.27 -8.82 -2.31
CA ASP A 26 -4.26 -8.18 -3.18
C ASP A 26 -4.15 -6.64 -3.10
N ALA A 27 -3.98 -6.09 -1.90
CA ALA A 27 -3.72 -4.66 -1.71
C ALA A 27 -2.42 -4.23 -2.39
N GLU A 28 -1.35 -5.01 -2.29
CA GLU A 28 -0.07 -4.70 -2.92
C GLU A 28 -0.18 -4.72 -4.46
N ARG A 29 -0.91 -5.68 -5.04
CA ARG A 29 -1.19 -5.73 -6.49
C ARG A 29 -1.96 -4.50 -6.97
N LEU A 30 -2.97 -4.07 -6.21
CA LEU A 30 -3.75 -2.88 -6.52
C LEU A 30 -2.87 -1.62 -6.47
N VAL A 31 -2.06 -1.48 -5.43
CA VAL A 31 -1.11 -0.35 -5.30
C VAL A 31 -0.09 -0.37 -6.43
N ALA A 32 0.43 -1.53 -6.81
CA ALA A 32 1.34 -1.67 -7.95
C ALA A 32 0.69 -1.22 -9.27
N ALA A 33 -0.58 -1.59 -9.50
CA ALA A 33 -1.33 -1.13 -10.68
C ALA A 33 -1.51 0.40 -10.68
N LEU A 34 -1.81 1.01 -9.53
CA LEU A 34 -1.89 2.46 -9.39
C LEU A 34 -0.55 3.16 -9.62
N ILE A 35 0.55 2.62 -9.07
CA ILE A 35 1.90 3.12 -9.33
C ILE A 35 2.21 3.06 -10.82
N GLY A 36 1.77 2.01 -11.53
CA GLY A 36 1.89 1.90 -12.98
C GLY A 36 1.25 3.05 -13.76
N LEU A 37 0.23 3.71 -13.22
CA LEU A 37 -0.41 4.88 -13.83
C LEU A 37 0.31 6.21 -13.53
N SER A 38 1.23 6.22 -12.55
CA SER A 38 1.98 7.39 -12.11
C SER A 38 3.19 7.69 -13.01
N PRO A 39 3.51 8.96 -13.28
CA PRO A 39 4.75 9.33 -13.97
C PRO A 39 6.00 8.93 -13.16
N TYR A 40 5.87 8.75 -11.84
CA TYR A 40 6.98 8.44 -10.93
C TYR A 40 7.18 6.94 -10.66
N ARG A 41 6.56 6.06 -11.46
CA ARG A 41 6.58 4.60 -11.27
C ARG A 41 7.96 4.00 -10.99
N ALA A 42 9.00 4.49 -11.67
CA ALA A 42 10.37 3.99 -11.51
C ALA A 42 10.93 4.23 -10.09
N VAL A 43 10.52 5.32 -9.45
CA VAL A 43 10.94 5.68 -8.08
C VAL A 43 10.03 5.05 -7.03
N LEU A 44 8.75 4.88 -7.35
CA LEU A 44 7.75 4.38 -6.40
C LEU A 44 7.72 2.85 -6.31
N LEU A 45 7.98 2.12 -7.40
CA LEU A 45 7.94 0.65 -7.41
C LEU A 45 8.87 -0.01 -6.36
N PRO A 46 10.12 0.44 -6.16
CA PRO A 46 10.97 -0.11 -5.10
C PRO A 46 10.41 0.09 -3.68
N LEU A 47 9.48 1.04 -3.49
CA LEU A 47 8.85 1.37 -2.22
C LEU A 47 7.47 0.72 -2.05
N LEU A 48 7.07 -0.18 -2.96
CA LEU A 48 5.72 -0.73 -3.03
C LEU A 48 5.18 -1.25 -1.70
N THR A 49 5.97 -2.04 -0.97
CA THR A 49 5.57 -2.61 0.32
C THR A 49 5.29 -1.52 1.36
N ASP A 50 6.15 -0.48 1.43
CA ASP A 50 5.97 0.64 2.35
C ASP A 50 4.78 1.53 1.97
N ILE A 51 4.63 1.84 0.68
CA ILE A 51 3.49 2.59 0.16
C ILE A 51 2.19 1.86 0.52
N THR A 52 2.15 0.54 0.33
CA THR A 52 0.98 -0.30 0.67
C THR A 52 0.70 -0.27 2.17
N ARG A 53 1.72 -0.42 3.01
CA ARG A 53 1.59 -0.33 4.47
C ARG A 53 1.03 1.03 4.91
N ILE A 54 1.55 2.13 4.37
CA ILE A 54 1.10 3.49 4.68
C ILE A 54 -0.34 3.71 4.19
N ALA A 55 -0.66 3.25 2.98
CA ALA A 55 -1.99 3.36 2.40
C ALA A 55 -3.05 2.63 3.25
N ARG A 56 -2.74 1.46 3.80
CA ARG A 56 -3.64 0.72 4.70
C ARG A 56 -3.78 1.40 6.07
N ALA A 57 -2.73 2.03 6.57
CA ALA A 57 -2.78 2.79 7.82
C ALA A 57 -3.58 4.10 7.69
N ASN A 58 -3.64 4.67 6.48
CA ASN A 58 -4.41 5.87 6.19
C ASN A 58 -5.85 5.50 5.79
N ARG A 59 -6.83 5.76 6.67
CA ARG A 59 -8.23 5.40 6.44
C ARG A 59 -8.82 6.00 5.16
N GLN A 60 -8.46 7.25 4.81
CA GLN A 60 -8.96 7.91 3.61
C GLN A 60 -8.42 7.24 2.34
N ILE A 61 -7.12 6.95 2.32
CA ILE A 61 -6.50 6.26 1.17
C ILE A 61 -7.00 4.82 1.09
N GLY A 62 -7.12 4.10 2.22
CA GLY A 62 -7.70 2.77 2.26
C GLY A 62 -9.12 2.71 1.70
N ALA A 63 -9.98 3.69 2.05
CA ALA A 63 -11.33 3.78 1.50
C ALA A 63 -11.33 4.06 -0.02
N ALA A 64 -10.46 4.97 -0.48
CA ALA A 64 -10.29 5.26 -1.90
C ALA A 64 -9.80 4.04 -2.70
N LEU A 65 -8.86 3.25 -2.14
CA LEU A 65 -8.40 2.01 -2.73
C LEU A 65 -9.54 1.01 -2.89
N ALA A 66 -10.33 0.77 -1.83
CA ALA A 66 -11.47 -0.15 -1.89
C ALA A 66 -12.54 0.29 -2.91
N ALA A 67 -12.78 1.60 -3.03
CA ALA A 67 -13.71 2.13 -4.03
C ALA A 67 -13.22 1.92 -5.47
N VAL A 68 -11.91 2.12 -5.72
CA VAL A 68 -11.31 1.86 -7.03
C VAL A 68 -11.26 0.37 -7.35
N GLU A 69 -10.93 -0.47 -6.37
CA GLU A 69 -10.93 -1.93 -6.52
C GLU A 69 -12.27 -2.44 -7.03
N GLN A 70 -13.38 -1.98 -6.44
CA GLN A 70 -14.74 -2.31 -6.87
C GLN A 70 -15.07 -1.74 -8.24
N ARG A 71 -14.73 -0.46 -8.50
CA ARG A 71 -15.06 0.22 -9.76
C ARG A 71 -14.33 -0.37 -10.96
N ALA A 72 -13.09 -0.82 -10.77
CA ALA A 72 -12.27 -1.46 -11.79
C ALA A 72 -12.54 -2.97 -11.93
N ASP A 73 -13.39 -3.54 -11.07
CA ASP A 73 -13.56 -4.98 -10.94
C ASP A 73 -12.20 -5.70 -10.79
N PHE A 74 -11.34 -5.15 -9.95
CA PHE A 74 -9.91 -5.50 -9.93
C PHE A 74 -9.66 -6.94 -9.49
N ALA A 75 -10.50 -7.48 -8.60
CA ALA A 75 -10.42 -8.88 -8.16
C ALA A 75 -10.50 -9.86 -9.34
N HIS A 76 -11.25 -9.51 -10.40
CA HIS A 76 -11.40 -10.35 -11.59
C HIS A 76 -10.45 -9.93 -12.72
N THR A 77 -10.25 -8.62 -12.92
CA THR A 77 -9.51 -8.11 -14.09
C THR A 77 -8.01 -7.96 -13.83
N GLY A 78 -7.61 -7.75 -12.58
CA GLY A 78 -6.24 -7.42 -12.17
C GLY A 78 -5.70 -6.13 -12.81
N ARG A 79 -6.57 -5.26 -13.33
CA ARG A 79 -6.17 -4.06 -14.09
C ARG A 79 -6.93 -2.82 -13.59
N VAL A 80 -6.20 -1.71 -13.50
CA VAL A 80 -6.78 -0.39 -13.22
C VAL A 80 -6.50 0.53 -14.39
N ARG A 81 -7.52 1.24 -14.87
CA ARG A 81 -7.40 2.31 -15.87
C ARG A 81 -7.59 3.66 -15.19
N ARG A 82 -7.16 4.72 -15.88
CA ARG A 82 -7.33 6.10 -15.38
C ARG A 82 -8.81 6.49 -15.18
N SER A 83 -9.71 5.94 -15.98
CA SER A 83 -11.16 6.12 -15.83
C SER A 83 -11.69 5.59 -14.50
N ASP A 84 -11.10 4.49 -14.00
CA ASP A 84 -11.61 3.74 -12.86
C ASP A 84 -11.25 4.43 -11.53
N LEU A 85 -10.32 5.40 -11.58
CA LEU A 85 -9.98 6.24 -10.44
C LEU A 85 -11.14 7.15 -10.03
N GLY A 86 -11.99 7.55 -10.97
CA GLY A 86 -13.18 8.37 -10.72
C GLY A 86 -12.91 9.58 -9.80
N PRO A 87 -13.74 9.82 -8.77
CA PRO A 87 -13.58 10.93 -7.84
C PRO A 87 -12.33 10.80 -6.94
N ASP A 88 -11.83 9.58 -6.75
CA ASP A 88 -10.72 9.25 -5.85
C ASP A 88 -9.34 9.58 -6.48
N ARG A 89 -9.33 9.92 -7.77
CA ARG A 89 -8.11 10.19 -8.56
C ARG A 89 -7.15 11.15 -7.87
N THR A 90 -7.65 12.29 -7.40
CA THR A 90 -6.80 13.33 -6.80
C THR A 90 -6.19 12.85 -5.49
N ALA A 91 -6.95 12.15 -4.66
CA ALA A 91 -6.44 11.61 -3.40
C ALA A 91 -5.35 10.55 -3.64
N LEU A 92 -5.59 9.61 -4.56
CA LEU A 92 -4.65 8.51 -4.83
C LEU A 92 -3.38 8.98 -5.54
N LEU A 93 -3.50 9.80 -6.58
CA LEU A 93 -2.32 10.30 -7.29
C LEU A 93 -1.55 11.35 -6.48
N GLY A 94 -2.25 12.21 -5.75
CA GLY A 94 -1.64 13.17 -4.82
C GLY A 94 -0.89 12.48 -3.68
N PHE A 95 -1.40 11.36 -3.18
CA PHE A 95 -0.69 10.53 -2.19
C PHE A 95 0.63 9.99 -2.76
N LEU A 96 0.63 9.46 -3.98
CA LEU A 96 1.85 8.97 -4.64
C LEU A 96 2.85 10.11 -4.93
N GLU A 97 2.35 11.28 -5.32
CA GLU A 97 3.15 12.50 -5.50
C GLU A 97 3.80 12.94 -4.19
N TYR A 98 3.04 12.97 -3.10
CA TYR A 98 3.57 13.31 -1.78
C TYR A 98 4.72 12.39 -1.39
N ILE A 99 4.57 11.08 -1.57
CA ILE A 99 5.65 10.11 -1.28
C ILE A 99 6.88 10.39 -2.17
N ARG A 100 6.67 10.67 -3.47
CA ARG A 100 7.75 11.00 -4.38
C ARG A 100 8.50 12.27 -3.98
N PHE A 101 7.81 13.29 -3.46
CA PHE A 101 8.45 14.54 -3.03
C PHE A 101 9.03 14.47 -1.61
N ALA A 102 8.58 13.52 -0.80
CA ALA A 102 9.21 13.20 0.49
C ALA A 102 10.43 12.26 0.35
N SER A 103 10.75 11.78 -0.87
CA SER A 103 11.83 10.81 -1.05
C SER A 103 13.22 11.46 -0.89
N PRO A 104 14.21 10.77 -0.30
CA PRO A 104 15.57 11.31 -0.16
C PRO A 104 16.20 11.74 -1.48
N ASP A 105 15.93 11.03 -2.58
CA ASP A 105 16.42 11.40 -3.91
C ASP A 105 15.88 12.75 -4.37
N PHE A 106 14.59 13.03 -4.13
CA PHE A 106 14.03 14.33 -4.42
C PHE A 106 14.64 15.41 -3.54
N LEU A 107 14.64 15.17 -2.23
CA LEU A 107 15.14 16.14 -1.25
C LEU A 107 16.60 16.48 -1.50
N ARG A 108 17.43 15.50 -1.92
CA ARG A 108 18.81 15.73 -2.40
C ARG A 108 18.84 16.63 -3.63
N SER A 109 17.99 16.38 -4.62
CA SER A 109 17.96 17.16 -5.87
C SER A 109 17.63 18.64 -5.68
N VAL A 110 16.92 18.98 -4.60
CA VAL A 110 16.55 20.36 -4.26
C VAL A 110 17.39 20.95 -3.11
N GLY A 111 18.42 20.25 -2.62
CA GLY A 111 19.29 20.73 -1.54
C GLY A 111 18.68 20.70 -0.13
N GLU A 112 17.60 19.95 0.06
CA GLU A 112 16.87 19.81 1.33
C GLU A 112 17.20 18.49 2.08
N TRP A 113 18.18 17.72 1.60
CA TRP A 113 18.67 16.50 2.25
C TRP A 113 20.15 16.61 2.64
N PRO A 114 20.56 16.11 3.83
CA PRO A 114 19.74 15.45 4.85
C PRO A 114 18.84 16.42 5.63
N VAL A 115 17.62 15.98 5.93
CA VAL A 115 16.68 16.75 6.74
C VAL A 115 17.28 16.96 8.13
N GLY A 116 17.59 18.21 8.47
CA GLY A 116 18.18 18.59 9.76
C GLY A 116 19.70 18.43 9.89
N GLY A 117 20.42 18.05 8.81
CA GLY A 117 21.87 18.08 8.82
C GLY A 117 22.41 19.48 8.55
N LEU A 118 23.43 19.89 9.31
CA LEU A 118 24.17 21.13 9.12
C LEU A 118 24.45 21.31 7.62
N ARG A 119 23.91 22.37 7.01
CA ARG A 119 24.26 22.74 5.64
C ARG A 119 25.77 22.84 5.59
N ASP A 120 26.42 21.94 4.87
CA ASP A 120 27.87 21.93 4.69
C ASP A 120 28.20 23.25 3.98
N ARG A 121 28.62 24.25 4.78
CA ARG A 121 29.14 25.51 4.25
C ARG A 121 30.56 25.20 3.86
N GLY A 122 30.81 25.14 2.56
CA GLY A 122 32.15 25.07 1.99
C GLY A 122 33.05 26.22 2.44
#